data_AF-A0A242CJK9-F1
#
_entry.id   AF-A0A242CJK9-F1
#
_cell.length_a   1.000
_cell.length_b   1.000
_cell.length_c   1.000
_cell.angle_alpha   90.00
_cell.angle_beta   90.00
_cell.angle_gamma   90.00
#
_symmetry.space_group_name_H-M   'P 1'
#
loop_
_entity.id
_entity.type
_entity.pdbx_description
1 polymer ?
#
loop_
_entity_poly.entity_id
_entity_poly.type
_entity_poly.pdbx_seq_one_letter_code
_entity_poly.pdbx_strand_id
1 'polypeptide(L)'
;MKNQWRVIIGLVLVLIIVIFAVLNNQTVPVNFGFTKLSGPLILIILGSAILGALIGLLTSTTTLWKQKKQVKELEKELLIYKKESNELAQEEVEKVKRNYENQLAELQAKYDARLKTPSSEEESVGSRVDHFTKPRNNDEK
;
A
#
# COMPACT_ATOMS: atom_id res chain seq x y z
N MET A 1 4.91 23.42 30.67
CA MET A 1 3.89 23.29 31.74
C MET A 1 2.66 22.42 31.35
N LYS A 2 2.64 21.64 30.25
CA LYS A 2 1.38 21.01 29.76
C LYS A 2 1.02 19.64 30.36
N ASN A 3 1.95 18.97 31.06
CA ASN A 3 1.71 17.62 31.59
C ASN A 3 1.65 17.54 33.13
N GLN A 4 2.06 18.59 33.85
CA GLN A 4 1.99 18.59 35.32
C GLN A 4 0.55 18.71 35.84
N TRP A 5 -0.34 19.34 35.08
CA TRP A 5 -1.75 19.45 35.47
C TRP A 5 -2.45 18.08 35.58
N ARG A 6 -2.01 17.07 34.80
CA ARG A 6 -2.50 15.70 34.92
C ARG A 6 -2.14 15.07 36.28
N VAL A 7 -0.95 15.37 36.79
CA VAL A 7 -0.51 14.90 38.12
C VAL A 7 -1.36 15.54 39.21
N ILE A 8 -1.61 16.85 39.08
CA ILE A 8 -2.45 17.61 40.03
C ILE A 8 -3.89 17.10 40.02
N ILE A 9 -4.48 16.88 38.83
CA ILE A 9 -5.82 16.26 38.71
C ILE A 9 -5.83 14.87 39.31
N GLY A 10 -4.81 14.04 39.04
CA GLY A 10 -4.69 12.71 39.61
C GLY A 10 -4.65 12.73 41.15
N LEU A 11 -3.88 13.66 41.72
CA LEU A 11 -3.81 13.84 43.17
C LEU A 11 -5.17 14.25 43.76
N VAL A 12 -5.86 15.20 43.13
CA VAL A 12 -7.20 15.65 43.54
C VAL A 12 -8.20 14.50 43.47
N LEU A 13 -8.17 13.69 42.40
CA LEU A 13 -9.03 12.51 42.28
C LEU A 13 -8.75 11.47 43.37
N VAL A 14 -7.48 11.17 43.66
CA VAL A 14 -7.12 10.26 44.75
C VAL A 14 -7.64 10.79 46.09
N LEU A 15 -7.51 12.10 46.34
CA LEU A 15 -8.01 12.73 47.56
C LEU A 15 -9.55 12.62 47.67
N ILE A 16 -10.28 12.81 46.57
CA ILE A 16 -11.73 12.61 46.51
C ILE A 16 -12.10 11.16 46.83
N ILE A 17 -11.39 10.18 46.27
CA ILE A 17 -11.62 8.75 46.54
C ILE A 17 -11.39 8.43 48.02
N VAL A 18 -10.33 8.99 48.63
CA VAL A 18 -10.03 8.79 50.06
C VAL A 18 -11.13 9.40 50.93
N ILE A 19 -11.57 10.64 50.65
CA ILE A 19 -12.67 11.27 51.38
C ILE A 19 -13.95 10.43 51.23
N PHE A 20 -14.27 9.98 50.00
CA PHE A 20 -15.40 9.13 49.74
C PHE A 20 -15.34 7.83 50.54
N ALA A 21 -14.15 7.22 50.64
CA ALA A 21 -13.94 6.00 51.41
C ALA A 21 -14.20 6.19 52.91
N VAL A 22 -13.74 7.31 53.48
CA VAL A 22 -13.97 7.63 54.90
C VAL A 22 -15.45 7.91 55.16
N LEU A 23 -16.10 8.71 54.31
CA LEU A 23 -17.52 9.05 54.46
C LEU A 23 -18.45 7.85 54.26
N ASN A 24 -18.04 6.86 53.48
CA ASN A 24 -18.82 5.66 53.17
C ASN A 24 -18.18 4.39 53.76
N ASN A 25 -17.56 4.51 54.94
CA ASN A 25 -16.97 3.39 55.68
C ASN A 25 -18.02 2.50 56.37
N GLN A 26 -19.25 2.48 55.87
CA GLN A 26 -20.31 1.65 56.40
C GLN A 26 -20.03 0.18 56.06
N THR A 27 -20.05 -0.67 57.09
CA THR A 27 -19.85 -2.11 56.93
C THR A 27 -21.08 -2.74 56.30
N VAL A 28 -20.90 -3.36 55.14
CA VAL A 28 -21.97 -4.05 54.41
C VAL A 28 -21.62 -5.54 54.30
N PRO A 29 -22.53 -6.45 54.67
CA PRO A 29 -22.35 -7.88 54.46
C PRO A 29 -22.57 -8.23 52.98
N VAL A 30 -21.64 -8.97 52.40
CA VAL A 30 -21.71 -9.52 51.04
C VAL A 30 -21.78 -11.03 51.13
N ASN A 31 -22.80 -11.60 50.50
CA ASN A 31 -22.97 -13.05 50.41
C ASN A 31 -22.47 -13.54 49.04
N PHE A 32 -21.42 -14.36 49.05
CA PHE A 32 -20.85 -15.00 47.86
C PHE A 32 -21.49 -16.38 47.57
N GLY A 33 -22.64 -16.68 48.17
CA GLY A 33 -23.32 -17.98 48.09
C GLY A 33 -22.78 -19.00 49.09
N PHE A 34 -21.45 -19.15 49.16
CA PHE A 34 -20.77 -20.14 50.01
C PHE A 34 -20.16 -19.54 51.28
N THR A 35 -19.87 -18.23 51.25
CA THR A 35 -19.26 -17.49 52.36
C THR A 35 -19.86 -16.10 52.45
N LYS A 36 -19.82 -15.51 53.64
CA LYS A 36 -20.23 -14.13 53.89
C LYS A 36 -19.03 -13.34 54.36
N LEU A 37 -18.78 -12.22 53.71
CA LEU A 37 -17.74 -11.27 54.10
C LEU A 37 -18.38 -9.94 54.40
N SER A 38 -18.01 -9.33 55.53
CA SER A 38 -18.49 -8.01 55.90
C SER A 38 -17.31 -7.06 55.89
N GLY A 39 -17.47 -5.94 55.19
CA GLY A 39 -16.44 -4.91 55.11
C GLY A 39 -17.02 -3.58 54.65
N PRO A 40 -16.22 -2.50 54.67
CA PRO A 40 -16.61 -1.20 54.16
C PRO A 40 -17.11 -1.27 52.71
N LEU A 41 -18.24 -0.62 52.43
CA LEU A 41 -18.87 -0.62 51.10
C LEU A 41 -17.89 -0.23 49.96
N ILE A 42 -17.07 0.79 50.19
CA ILE A 42 -16.08 1.25 49.21
C ILE A 42 -15.04 0.18 48.85
N LEU A 43 -14.60 -0.62 49.81
CA LEU A 43 -13.61 -1.68 49.56
C LEU A 43 -14.22 -2.79 48.72
N ILE A 44 -15.49 -3.11 48.94
CA ILE A 44 -16.24 -4.08 48.14
C ILE A 44 -16.37 -3.59 46.69
N ILE A 45 -16.76 -2.33 46.49
CA ILE A 45 -16.90 -1.72 45.14
C ILE A 45 -15.54 -1.69 44.42
N LEU A 46 -14.49 -1.18 45.07
CA LEU A 46 -13.15 -1.14 44.46
C LEU A 46 -12.63 -2.55 44.16
N GLY A 47 -12.81 -3.51 45.08
CA GLY A 47 -12.40 -4.89 44.88
C GLY A 47 -13.10 -5.55 43.69
N SER A 48 -14.42 -5.37 43.57
CA SER A 48 -15.19 -5.89 42.43
C SER A 48 -14.82 -5.23 41.10
N ALA A 49 -14.57 -3.91 41.09
CA ALA A 49 -14.10 -3.19 39.91
C ALA A 49 -12.71 -3.68 39.46
N ILE A 50 -11.78 -3.89 40.40
CA ILE A 50 -10.46 -4.46 40.12
C ILE A 50 -10.59 -5.88 39.56
N LEU A 51 -11.42 -6.73 40.17
CA LEU A 51 -11.68 -8.08 39.66
C LEU A 51 -12.26 -8.05 38.25
N GLY A 52 -13.24 -7.19 37.97
CA GLY A 52 -13.80 -7.00 36.65
C GLY A 52 -12.75 -6.55 35.63
N ALA A 53 -11.90 -5.58 36.00
CA ALA A 53 -10.80 -5.12 35.16
C ALA A 53 -9.77 -6.24 34.89
N LEU A 54 -9.42 -7.04 35.90
CA LEU A 54 -8.52 -8.19 35.74
C LEU A 54 -9.09 -9.22 34.76
N ILE A 55 -10.37 -9.56 34.88
CA ILE A 55 -11.05 -10.47 33.94
C ILE A 55 -11.04 -9.86 32.52
N GLY A 56 -11.32 -8.56 32.39
CA GLY A 56 -11.25 -7.84 31.12
C GLY A 56 -9.85 -7.86 30.49
N LEU A 57 -8.79 -7.68 31.29
CA LEU A 57 -7.41 -7.74 30.83
C LEU A 57 -7.02 -9.16 30.38
N LEU A 58 -7.39 -10.18 31.15
CA LEU A 58 -7.12 -11.58 30.81
C LEU A 58 -7.78 -11.97 29.49
N THR A 59 -9.05 -11.61 29.31
CA THR A 59 -9.79 -11.87 28.07
C THR A 59 -9.24 -11.07 26.89
N SER A 60 -8.93 -9.78 27.08
CA SER A 60 -8.37 -8.90 26.04
C SER A 60 -7.00 -9.37 25.53
N THR A 61 -6.14 -9.87 26.42
CA THR A 61 -4.78 -10.33 26.06
C THR A 61 -4.82 -11.42 24.98
N THR A 62 -5.76 -12.35 25.06
CA THR A 62 -5.91 -13.42 24.05
C THR A 62 -6.28 -12.88 22.67
N THR A 63 -7.17 -11.89 22.61
CA THR A 63 -7.58 -11.22 21.38
C THR A 63 -6.43 -10.43 20.78
N LEU A 64 -5.69 -9.67 21.59
CA LEU A 64 -4.52 -8.91 21.16
C LEU A 64 -3.44 -9.81 20.56
N TRP A 65 -3.21 -11.01 21.12
CA TRP A 65 -2.26 -11.96 20.55
C TRP A 65 -2.68 -12.48 19.18
N LYS A 66 -3.96 -12.85 19.00
CA LYS A 66 -4.50 -13.26 17.70
C LYS A 66 -4.37 -12.15 16.66
N GLN A 67 -4.74 -10.93 17.04
CA GLN A 67 -4.62 -9.75 16.18
C GLN A 67 -3.16 -9.49 15.78
N LYS A 68 -2.21 -9.54 16.73
CA LYS A 68 -0.79 -9.39 16.42
C LYS A 68 -0.27 -10.47 15.48
N LYS A 69 -0.75 -11.72 15.61
CA LYS A 69 -0.37 -12.80 14.68
C LYS A 69 -0.89 -12.51 13.27
N GLN A 70 -2.17 -12.13 13.14
CA GLN A 70 -2.79 -11.78 11.86
C GLN A 70 -2.06 -10.61 11.19
N VAL A 71 -1.74 -9.55 11.94
CA VAL A 71 -0.97 -8.40 11.41
C VAL A 71 0.37 -8.86 10.83
N LYS A 72 1.12 -9.72 11.53
CA LYS A 72 2.39 -10.27 11.02
C LYS A 72 2.22 -11.14 9.79
N GLU A 73 1.11 -11.86 9.68
CA GLU A 73 0.80 -12.72 8.53
C GLU A 73 0.47 -11.87 7.31
N LEU A 74 -0.42 -10.88 7.48
CA LEU A 74 -0.75 -9.89 6.44
C LEU A 74 0.46 -9.08 5.98
N GLU A 75 1.34 -8.68 6.91
CA GLU A 75 2.59 -7.99 6.56
C GLU A 75 3.50 -8.85 5.68
N LYS A 76 3.59 -10.16 5.95
CA LYS A 76 4.35 -11.09 5.11
C LYS A 76 3.73 -11.26 3.74
N GLU A 77 2.42 -11.43 3.66
CA GLU A 77 1.69 -11.52 2.39
C GLU A 77 1.89 -10.26 1.55
N LEU A 78 1.81 -9.08 2.16
CA LEU A 78 2.09 -7.81 1.48
C LEU A 78 3.52 -7.74 0.95
N LEU A 79 4.51 -8.22 1.70
CA LEU A 79 5.90 -8.24 1.23
C LEU A 79 6.08 -9.17 0.04
N ILE A 80 5.45 -10.35 0.05
CA ILE A 80 5.49 -11.30 -1.06
C ILE A 80 4.84 -10.68 -2.30
N TYR A 81 3.61 -10.18 -2.16
CA TYR A 81 2.86 -9.58 -3.26
C TYR A 81 3.60 -8.37 -3.86
N LYS A 82 4.20 -7.53 -3.02
CA LYS A 82 4.98 -6.38 -3.47
C LYS A 82 6.27 -6.79 -4.18
N LYS A 83 6.90 -7.91 -3.80
CA LYS A 83 8.08 -8.47 -4.48
C LYS A 83 7.69 -9.01 -5.85
N GLU A 84 6.64 -9.84 -5.92
CA GLU A 84 6.14 -10.42 -7.17
C GLU A 84 5.69 -9.33 -8.16
N SER A 85 4.93 -8.34 -7.69
CA SER A 85 4.51 -7.21 -8.53
C SER A 85 5.71 -6.41 -9.07
N ASN A 86 6.74 -6.21 -8.26
CA ASN A 86 7.97 -5.53 -8.70
C ASN A 86 8.76 -6.37 -9.72
N GLU A 87 8.85 -7.69 -9.53
CA GLU A 87 9.54 -8.61 -10.45
C GLU A 87 8.83 -8.63 -11.81
N LEU A 88 7.49 -8.76 -11.83
CA LEU A 88 6.70 -8.69 -13.06
C LEU A 88 6.85 -7.33 -13.77
N ALA A 89 6.83 -6.22 -13.03
CA ALA A 89 7.04 -4.89 -13.60
C ALA A 89 8.45 -4.74 -14.21
N GLN A 90 9.48 -5.30 -13.57
CA GLN A 90 10.84 -5.30 -14.10
C GLN A 90 10.97 -6.18 -15.34
N GLU A 91 10.35 -7.36 -15.36
CA GLU A 91 10.34 -8.25 -16.51
C GLU A 91 9.66 -7.61 -17.71
N GLU A 92 8.51 -6.95 -17.52
CA GLU A 92 7.82 -6.17 -18.55
C GLU A 92 8.70 -5.04 -19.11
N VAL A 93 9.33 -4.26 -18.22
CA VAL A 93 10.26 -3.19 -18.63
C VAL A 93 11.45 -3.75 -19.43
N GLU A 94 12.00 -4.89 -19.01
CA GLU A 94 13.11 -5.54 -19.70
C GLU A 94 12.69 -6.07 -21.08
N LYS A 95 11.51 -6.70 -21.20
CA LYS A 95 10.94 -7.14 -22.49
C LYS A 95 10.74 -5.97 -23.45
N VAL A 96 10.15 -4.87 -22.97
CA VAL A 96 9.94 -3.66 -23.78
C VAL A 96 11.28 -3.10 -24.25
N LYS A 97 12.28 -3.02 -23.35
CA LYS A 97 13.62 -2.53 -23.69
C LYS A 97 14.30 -3.41 -24.75
N ARG A 98 14.27 -4.74 -24.60
CA ARG A 98 14.82 -5.68 -25.58
C ARG A 98 14.14 -5.53 -26.96
N ASN A 99 12.82 -5.39 -26.98
CA ASN A 99 12.08 -5.18 -28.23
C ASN A 99 12.49 -3.87 -28.90
N TYR A 100 12.68 -2.80 -28.13
CA TYR A 100 13.15 -1.51 -28.66
C TYR A 100 14.59 -1.59 -29.21
N GLU A 101 15.51 -2.25 -28.49
CA GLU A 101 16.89 -2.48 -28.96
C GLU A 101 16.92 -3.29 -30.26
N ASN A 102 16.09 -4.34 -30.37
CA ASN A 102 15.96 -5.12 -31.60
C ASN A 102 15.44 -4.29 -32.78
N GLN A 103 14.44 -3.41 -32.54
CA GLN A 103 13.92 -2.51 -33.57
C GLN A 103 14.98 -1.52 -34.06
N LEU A 104 15.79 -0.96 -33.16
CA LEU A 104 16.89 -0.06 -33.52
C LEU A 104 17.95 -0.78 -34.35
N ALA A 105 18.34 -1.99 -33.96
CA ALA A 105 19.30 -2.80 -34.71
C ALA A 105 18.79 -3.14 -36.13
N GLU A 106 17.52 -3.50 -36.25
CA GLU A 106 16.88 -3.76 -37.55
C GLU A 106 16.83 -2.50 -38.43
N LEU A 107 16.48 -1.35 -37.84
CA LEU A 107 16.44 -0.07 -38.55
C LEU A 107 17.83 0.36 -39.03
N GLN A 108 18.85 0.17 -38.20
CA GLN A 108 20.24 0.46 -38.55
C GLN A 108 20.73 -0.45 -39.68
N ALA A 109 20.45 -1.76 -39.60
CA ALA A 109 20.78 -2.70 -40.68
C ALA A 109 20.10 -2.33 -42.00
N LYS A 110 18.83 -1.87 -41.96
CA LYS A 110 18.11 -1.36 -43.12
C LYS A 110 18.76 -0.10 -43.71
N TYR A 111 19.17 0.84 -42.87
CA TYR A 111 19.86 2.06 -43.30
C TYR A 111 21.22 1.75 -43.96
N ASP A 112 22.01 0.88 -43.34
CA ASP A 112 23.31 0.45 -43.86
C ASP A 112 23.17 -0.33 -45.19
N ALA A 113 22.14 -1.16 -45.31
CA ALA A 113 21.80 -1.83 -46.56
C ALA A 113 21.41 -0.82 -47.65
N ARG A 114 20.62 0.21 -47.31
CA ARG A 114 20.23 1.27 -48.23
C ARG A 114 21.42 2.10 -48.73
N LEU A 115 22.39 2.38 -47.87
CA LEU A 115 23.62 3.10 -48.23
C LEU A 115 24.58 2.29 -49.12
N LYS A 116 24.54 0.95 -49.05
CA LYS A 116 25.38 0.07 -49.87
C LYS A 116 24.80 -0.17 -51.28
N THR A 117 23.52 0.11 -51.50
CA THR A 117 22.91 0.05 -52.83
C THR A 117 23.13 1.40 -53.56
N PRO A 118 23.94 1.47 -54.64
CA PRO A 118 24.17 2.73 -55.32
C PRO A 118 22.94 3.13 -56.16
N SER A 119 22.48 4.37 -55.96
CA SER A 119 21.83 5.24 -56.95
C SER A 119 21.06 4.56 -58.09
N SER A 120 19.83 4.11 -57.86
CA SER A 120 18.93 3.71 -58.95
C SER A 120 17.47 4.17 -58.77
N GLU A 121 17.22 5.16 -57.93
CA GLU A 121 15.89 5.76 -57.74
C GLU A 121 16.00 7.29 -57.56
N GLU A 122 16.76 7.97 -58.41
CA GLU A 122 16.57 9.40 -58.65
C GLU A 122 15.91 9.59 -60.03
N GLU A 123 14.63 9.95 -59.98
CA GLU A 123 13.86 10.75 -60.94
C GLU A 123 13.86 10.34 -62.43
N SER A 124 12.87 9.50 -62.79
CA SER A 124 12.22 9.60 -64.11
C SER A 124 11.14 10.70 -64.07
N VAL A 125 11.55 11.97 -63.94
CA VAL A 125 10.68 13.12 -64.22
C VAL A 125 11.41 14.01 -65.24
N GLY A 126 10.98 13.93 -66.50
CA GLY A 126 11.54 14.65 -67.64
C GLY A 126 12.30 13.70 -68.58
N SER A 127 11.89 13.44 -69.81
CA SER A 127 11.36 14.37 -70.81
C SER A 127 10.50 13.58 -71.80
N ARG A 128 9.19 13.88 -71.85
CA ARG A 128 8.34 13.53 -72.99
C ARG A 128 8.67 14.51 -74.11
N VAL A 129 9.68 14.20 -74.92
CA VAL A 129 9.82 14.83 -76.24
C VAL A 129 9.10 13.92 -77.23
N ASP A 130 7.86 14.28 -77.49
CA ASP A 130 7.01 13.66 -78.51
C ASP A 130 7.70 13.80 -79.87
N HIS A 131 8.06 12.67 -80.51
CA HIS A 131 8.40 12.69 -81.93
C HIS A 131 7.11 12.87 -82.74
N PHE A 132 6.76 14.12 -83.01
CA PHE A 132 5.78 14.51 -84.02
C PHE A 132 6.34 14.15 -85.41
N THR A 133 5.95 13.00 -85.95
CA THR A 133 6.11 12.70 -87.37
C THR A 133 5.03 13.44 -88.16
N LYS A 134 5.45 14.38 -89.02
CA LYS A 134 4.55 15.03 -89.98
C LYS A 134 4.56 14.23 -91.29
N PRO A 135 3.42 13.81 -91.84
CA PRO A 135 3.39 13.28 -93.20
C PRO A 135 3.35 14.46 -94.18
N ARG A 136 4.14 14.39 -95.25
CA ARG A 136 3.92 15.22 -96.43
C ARG A 136 3.79 14.28 -97.63
N ASN A 137 2.54 14.06 -98.00
CA ASN A 137 2.13 13.42 -99.24
C ASN A 137 2.64 14.22 -100.45
N ASN A 138 3.04 13.43 -101.46
CA ASN A 138 2.90 13.56 -102.92
C ASN A 138 3.08 14.93 -103.58
N ASP A 139 3.97 14.98 -104.59
CA ASP A 139 3.55 15.02 -106.00
C ASP A 139 4.80 14.82 -106.90
N GLU A 140 4.85 13.68 -107.59
CA GLU A 140 5.65 13.50 -108.81
C GLU A 140 4.76 13.82 -110.03
N LYS A 141 5.43 14.27 -111.07
CA LYS A 141 4.92 14.88 -112.31
C LYS A 141 4.26 13.88 -113.26
#